data_AF-A0A1J4JLE9-F1
#
_entry.id   AF-A0A1J4JLE9-F1
#
_cell.length_a   1.000
_cell.length_b   1.000
_cell.length_c   1.000
_cell.angle_alpha   90.00
_cell.angle_beta   90.00
_cell.angle_gamma   90.00
#
_symmetry.space_group_name_H-M   'P 1'
#
loop_
_entity.id
_entity.type
_entity.pdbx_description
1 polymer ?
#
loop_
_entity_poly.entity_id
_entity_poly.type
_entity_poly.pdbx_seq_one_letter_code
_entity_poly.pdbx_strand_id
1 'polypeptide(L)'
;MSDFSFIPIAEKILNAVMKHPASRPFSIPLIPGENCPDDYHKVIKKPIDLTTIKKNLKAKRYKNIDEWYQAVNKIWDNTRTYYGADDIVSVICDEIEAIFENEYRALFLADNVKEWWEEVNTLREKINNLNNNPPKEMLYRLAGIDPTKKICSQLFTDRDVRLFIEAVKLLKSHKDHEKLINVVVESQPELATESRNVDIDIYKLNPATFVAARDFVRNTLEEAGIPYPKKWT
;
A
#
# COMPACT_ATOMS: atom_id res chain seq x y z
N MET A 1 -30.01 -9.91 15.81
CA MET A 1 -29.18 -9.97 14.59
C MET A 1 -29.73 -8.95 13.63
N SER A 2 -29.23 -7.72 13.65
CA SER A 2 -29.57 -6.78 12.58
C SER A 2 -28.87 -7.27 11.32
N ASP A 3 -29.67 -7.62 10.33
CA ASP A 3 -29.23 -7.96 8.98
C ASP A 3 -28.60 -6.68 8.40
N PHE A 4 -27.30 -6.46 8.63
CA PHE A 4 -26.54 -5.34 8.06
C PHE A 4 -26.42 -5.57 6.56
N SER A 5 -27.51 -5.30 5.85
CA SER A 5 -27.56 -5.31 4.40
C SER A 5 -26.67 -4.18 3.88
N PHE A 6 -25.69 -4.50 3.04
CA PHE A 6 -24.83 -3.51 2.38
C PHE A 6 -25.61 -2.65 1.35
N ILE A 7 -26.83 -3.06 1.01
CA ILE A 7 -27.66 -2.47 -0.06
C ILE A 7 -27.90 -0.97 0.15
N PRO A 8 -28.32 -0.46 1.34
CA PRO A 8 -28.57 0.96 1.52
C PRO A 8 -27.30 1.82 1.33
N ILE A 9 -26.15 1.30 1.75
CA ILE A 9 -24.85 1.98 1.59
C ILE A 9 -24.46 2.00 0.11
N ALA A 10 -24.55 0.87 -0.58
CA ALA A 10 -24.29 0.75 -2.01
C ALA A 10 -25.24 1.63 -2.85
N GLU A 11 -26.53 1.74 -2.47
CA GLU A 11 -27.48 2.63 -3.12
C GLU A 11 -27.10 4.11 -2.93
N LYS A 12 -26.66 4.50 -1.74
CA LYS A 12 -26.19 5.86 -1.46
C LYS A 12 -24.99 6.22 -2.35
N ILE A 13 -24.02 5.31 -2.47
CA ILE A 13 -22.85 5.49 -3.33
C ILE A 13 -23.26 5.61 -4.80
N LEU A 14 -24.08 4.68 -5.33
CA LEU A 14 -24.54 4.76 -6.72
C LEU A 14 -25.27 6.09 -7.00
N ASN A 15 -26.12 6.54 -6.07
CA ASN A 15 -26.83 7.80 -6.25
C ASN A 15 -25.89 9.01 -6.26
N ALA A 16 -24.82 9.00 -5.45
CA ALA A 16 -23.80 10.04 -5.46
C ALA A 16 -23.03 10.07 -6.79
N VAL A 17 -22.56 8.90 -7.25
CA VAL A 17 -21.86 8.75 -8.54
C VAL A 17 -22.74 9.19 -9.71
N MET A 18 -23.99 8.71 -9.78
CA MET A 18 -24.92 9.03 -10.87
C MET A 18 -25.39 10.49 -10.87
N LYS A 19 -25.16 11.24 -9.79
CA LYS A 19 -25.47 12.68 -9.73
C LYS A 19 -24.43 13.51 -10.48
N HIS A 20 -23.19 13.00 -10.60
CA HIS A 20 -22.13 13.73 -11.27
C HIS A 20 -22.37 13.77 -12.79
N PRO A 21 -22.23 14.93 -13.48
CA PRO A 21 -22.51 15.04 -14.91
C PRO A 21 -21.69 14.07 -15.78
N ALA A 22 -20.46 13.77 -15.38
CA ALA A 22 -19.57 12.84 -16.08
C ALA A 22 -20.06 11.38 -16.06
N SER A 23 -21.06 11.04 -15.24
CA SER A 23 -21.63 9.68 -15.14
C SER A 23 -22.65 9.37 -16.23
N ARG A 24 -23.08 10.39 -17.00
CA ARG A 24 -24.11 10.25 -18.04
C ARG A 24 -23.81 9.16 -19.07
N PRO A 25 -22.58 9.06 -19.64
CA PRO A 25 -22.27 8.01 -20.61
C PRO A 25 -22.41 6.60 -20.03
N PHE A 26 -22.14 6.42 -18.74
CA PHE A 26 -22.21 5.13 -18.04
C PHE A 26 -23.59 4.85 -17.44
N SER A 27 -24.53 5.80 -17.55
CA SER A 27 -25.91 5.67 -17.05
C SER A 27 -26.92 5.32 -18.14
N ILE A 28 -26.45 5.04 -19.35
CA ILE A 28 -27.28 4.65 -20.48
C ILE A 28 -26.82 3.27 -20.94
N PRO A 29 -27.69 2.24 -20.93
CA PRO A 29 -27.35 0.94 -21.49
C PRO A 29 -26.94 1.06 -22.96
N LEU A 30 -25.87 0.37 -23.35
CA LEU A 30 -25.46 0.25 -24.75
C LEU A 30 -26.29 -0.85 -25.42
N ILE A 31 -27.16 -0.43 -26.36
CA ILE A 31 -28.10 -1.27 -27.12
C ILE A 31 -27.58 -1.42 -28.56
N PRO A 32 -27.31 -2.65 -29.03
CA PRO A 32 -26.92 -2.92 -30.41
C PRO A 32 -27.87 -2.30 -31.44
N GLY A 33 -27.32 -1.57 -32.41
CA GLY A 33 -28.10 -0.94 -33.48
C GLY A 33 -28.79 0.38 -33.10
N GLU A 34 -28.68 0.84 -31.85
CA GLU A 34 -29.20 2.14 -31.41
C GLU A 34 -28.09 3.12 -31.01
N ASN A 35 -27.34 2.79 -29.96
CA ASN A 35 -26.30 3.66 -29.38
C ASN A 35 -24.99 2.90 -29.08
N CYS A 36 -24.94 1.60 -29.36
CA CYS A 36 -23.76 0.75 -29.18
C CYS A 36 -22.98 0.62 -30.49
N PRO A 37 -21.65 0.82 -30.50
CA PRO A 37 -20.82 0.54 -31.67
C PRO A 37 -20.94 -0.91 -32.15
N ASP A 38 -20.93 -1.13 -33.46
CA ASP A 38 -21.19 -2.44 -34.08
C ASP A 38 -20.19 -3.54 -33.68
N ASP A 39 -18.95 -3.15 -33.35
CA ASP A 39 -17.90 -4.06 -32.92
C ASP A 39 -17.78 -4.17 -31.39
N TYR A 40 -18.54 -3.38 -30.62
CA TYR A 40 -18.43 -3.34 -29.17
C TYR A 40 -18.65 -4.71 -28.54
N HIS A 41 -19.68 -5.45 -28.94
CA HIS A 41 -19.95 -6.80 -28.42
C HIS A 41 -18.98 -7.87 -28.94
N LYS A 42 -18.20 -7.57 -29.99
CA LYS A 42 -17.12 -8.46 -30.44
C LYS A 42 -15.96 -8.39 -29.44
N VAL A 43 -15.65 -7.20 -28.96
CA VAL A 43 -14.57 -6.92 -27.99
C VAL A 43 -15.02 -7.20 -26.56
N ILE A 44 -16.13 -6.60 -26.12
CA ILE A 44 -16.65 -6.64 -24.75
C ILE A 44 -17.69 -7.74 -24.57
N LYS A 45 -17.33 -8.75 -23.76
CA LYS A 45 -18.17 -9.94 -23.54
C LYS A 45 -19.28 -9.76 -22.51
N LYS A 46 -19.10 -8.85 -21.56
CA LYS A 46 -20.03 -8.61 -20.45
C LYS A 46 -20.29 -7.11 -20.31
N PRO A 47 -21.05 -6.51 -21.25
CA PRO A 47 -21.44 -5.10 -21.17
C PRO A 47 -22.30 -4.87 -19.92
N ILE A 48 -22.10 -3.73 -19.26
CA ILE A 48 -22.84 -3.33 -18.08
C ILE A 48 -22.81 -1.81 -17.93
N ASP A 49 -23.82 -1.27 -17.25
CA ASP A 49 -24.01 0.16 -17.02
C ASP A 49 -24.57 0.42 -15.61
N LEU A 50 -24.49 1.67 -15.15
CA LEU A 50 -24.90 2.08 -13.79
C LEU A 50 -26.41 1.86 -13.55
N THR A 51 -27.27 1.99 -14.57
CA THR A 51 -28.71 1.75 -14.39
C THR A 51 -29.03 0.27 -14.24
N THR A 52 -28.35 -0.58 -15.00
CA THR A 52 -28.42 -2.04 -14.86
C THR A 52 -27.94 -2.47 -13.48
N ILE A 53 -26.80 -1.95 -13.01
CA ILE A 53 -26.27 -2.24 -11.66
C ILE A 53 -27.25 -1.79 -10.59
N LYS A 54 -27.81 -0.57 -10.69
CA LYS A 54 -28.80 -0.06 -9.75
C LYS A 54 -30.06 -0.92 -9.69
N LYS A 55 -30.55 -1.39 -10.84
CA LYS A 55 -31.70 -2.32 -10.91
C LYS A 55 -31.36 -3.67 -10.26
N ASN A 56 -30.18 -4.22 -10.54
CA ASN A 56 -29.72 -5.49 -9.97
C ASN A 56 -29.55 -5.41 -8.44
N LEU A 57 -29.03 -4.29 -7.94
CA LEU A 57 -28.87 -4.03 -6.52
C LEU A 57 -30.24 -4.03 -5.80
N LYS A 58 -31.23 -3.28 -6.33
CA LYS A 58 -32.60 -3.26 -5.80
C LYS A 58 -33.28 -4.62 -5.84
N ALA A 59 -33.00 -5.41 -6.88
CA ALA A 59 -33.51 -6.76 -7.04
C ALA A 59 -32.73 -7.80 -6.19
N LYS A 60 -31.82 -7.38 -5.32
CA LYS A 60 -30.99 -8.24 -4.45
C LYS A 60 -30.24 -9.33 -5.24
N ARG A 61 -29.74 -8.99 -6.43
CA ARG A 61 -29.02 -9.92 -7.31
C ARG A 61 -27.57 -10.14 -6.91
N TYR A 62 -27.00 -9.24 -6.13
CA TYR A 62 -25.65 -9.35 -5.57
C TYR A 62 -25.73 -9.98 -4.18
N LYS A 63 -24.96 -11.04 -3.95
CA LYS A 63 -24.97 -11.80 -2.68
C LYS A 63 -24.23 -11.06 -1.56
N ASN A 64 -23.21 -10.30 -1.94
CA ASN A 64 -22.37 -9.54 -1.03
C ASN A 64 -21.91 -8.24 -1.72
N ILE A 65 -21.24 -7.40 -0.93
CA ILE A 65 -20.69 -6.11 -1.39
C ILE A 65 -19.65 -6.29 -2.50
N ASP A 66 -18.81 -7.34 -2.42
CA ASP A 66 -17.74 -7.57 -3.38
C ASP A 66 -18.29 -7.85 -4.78
N GLU A 67 -19.36 -8.63 -4.89
CA GLU A 67 -20.04 -8.88 -6.17
C GLU A 67 -20.60 -7.59 -6.78
N TRP A 68 -21.14 -6.68 -5.95
CA TRP A 68 -21.62 -5.38 -6.41
C TRP A 68 -20.46 -4.47 -6.84
N TYR A 69 -19.40 -4.38 -6.03
CA TYR A 69 -18.21 -3.58 -6.30
C TYR A 69 -17.53 -4.04 -7.61
N GLN A 70 -17.38 -5.35 -7.82
CA GLN A 70 -16.85 -5.92 -9.06
C GLN A 70 -17.74 -5.61 -10.27
N ALA A 71 -19.06 -5.57 -10.11
CA ALA A 71 -19.97 -5.20 -11.19
C ALA A 71 -19.79 -3.73 -11.61
N VAL A 72 -19.54 -2.83 -10.65
CA VAL A 72 -19.20 -1.43 -10.92
C VAL A 72 -17.85 -1.34 -11.61
N ASN A 73 -16.81 -2.02 -11.10
CA ASN A 73 -15.48 -2.01 -11.71
C ASN A 73 -15.44 -2.54 -13.14
N LYS A 74 -16.38 -3.42 -13.47
CA LYS A 74 -16.53 -3.91 -14.84
C LYS A 74 -16.84 -2.80 -15.85
N ILE A 75 -17.49 -1.71 -15.44
CA ILE A 75 -17.73 -0.55 -16.32
C ILE A 75 -16.38 0.04 -16.74
N TRP A 76 -15.48 0.24 -15.77
CA TRP A 76 -14.18 0.87 -16.00
C TRP A 76 -13.28 -0.01 -16.88
N ASP A 77 -13.22 -1.31 -16.54
CA ASP A 77 -12.46 -2.30 -17.30
C ASP A 77 -12.95 -2.38 -18.75
N ASN A 78 -14.27 -2.46 -18.97
CA ASN A 78 -14.84 -2.54 -20.31
C ASN A 78 -14.56 -1.26 -21.10
N THR A 79 -14.62 -0.10 -20.46
CA THR A 79 -14.35 1.20 -21.10
C THR A 79 -12.90 1.27 -21.56
N ARG A 80 -11.94 1.01 -20.68
CA ARG A 80 -10.50 1.01 -21.03
C ARG A 80 -10.14 -0.06 -22.05
N THR A 81 -10.77 -1.23 -21.98
CA THR A 81 -10.55 -2.32 -22.95
C THR A 81 -11.00 -1.95 -24.36
N TYR A 82 -12.11 -1.23 -24.50
CA TYR A 82 -12.66 -0.89 -25.81
C TYR A 82 -12.07 0.42 -26.37
N TYR A 83 -12.05 1.49 -25.59
CA TYR A 83 -11.65 2.82 -26.06
C TYR A 83 -10.13 3.08 -25.96
N GLY A 84 -9.40 2.35 -25.11
CA GLY A 84 -7.98 2.59 -24.86
C GLY A 84 -7.73 3.74 -23.86
N ALA A 85 -6.48 3.96 -23.47
CA ALA A 85 -6.14 4.89 -22.38
C ALA A 85 -6.24 6.39 -22.77
N ASP A 86 -6.00 6.74 -24.03
CA ASP A 86 -5.95 8.13 -24.50
C ASP A 86 -7.31 8.66 -24.99
N ASP A 87 -8.35 7.83 -24.98
CA ASP A 87 -9.68 8.22 -25.44
C ASP A 87 -10.41 9.07 -24.38
N ILE A 88 -11.14 10.08 -24.85
CA ILE A 88 -11.91 11.00 -23.99
C ILE A 88 -12.91 10.27 -23.09
N VAL A 89 -13.49 9.15 -23.55
CA VAL A 89 -14.41 8.33 -22.77
C VAL A 89 -13.68 7.65 -21.62
N SER A 90 -12.44 7.20 -21.82
CA SER A 90 -11.59 6.66 -20.75
C SER A 90 -11.18 7.72 -19.75
N VAL A 91 -10.86 8.94 -20.18
CA VAL A 91 -10.57 10.06 -19.25
C VAL A 91 -11.80 10.39 -18.38
N ILE A 92 -12.99 10.43 -18.99
CA ILE A 92 -14.26 10.62 -18.27
C ILE A 92 -14.54 9.44 -17.32
N CYS A 93 -14.16 8.23 -17.72
CA CYS A 93 -14.28 7.03 -16.90
C CYS A 93 -13.41 7.11 -15.65
N ASP A 94 -12.16 7.52 -15.78
CA ASP A 94 -11.22 7.64 -14.67
C ASP A 94 -11.72 8.65 -13.61
N GLU A 95 -12.32 9.77 -14.05
CA GLU A 95 -12.94 10.74 -13.14
C GLU A 95 -14.12 10.13 -12.35
N ILE A 96 -14.99 9.38 -13.02
CA ILE A 96 -16.14 8.74 -12.38
C ILE A 96 -15.72 7.58 -11.46
N GLU A 97 -14.70 6.81 -11.86
CA GLU A 97 -14.09 5.79 -11.00
C GLU A 97 -13.50 6.42 -9.75
N ALA A 98 -12.79 7.55 -9.86
CA ALA A 98 -12.25 8.26 -8.70
C ALA A 98 -13.36 8.74 -7.74
N ILE A 99 -14.47 9.26 -8.26
CA ILE A 99 -15.63 9.64 -7.44
C ILE A 99 -16.23 8.40 -6.75
N PHE A 100 -16.40 7.31 -7.49
CA PHE A 100 -16.90 6.04 -6.94
C PHE A 100 -16.01 5.53 -5.82
N GLU A 101 -14.69 5.49 -6.02
CA GLU A 101 -13.71 5.07 -5.02
C GLU A 101 -13.75 5.97 -3.78
N ASN A 102 -13.87 7.27 -3.95
CA ASN A 102 -13.98 8.20 -2.82
C ASN A 102 -15.26 7.97 -1.99
N GLU A 103 -16.41 7.83 -2.65
CA GLU A 103 -17.70 7.53 -1.98
C GLU A 103 -17.67 6.15 -1.31
N TYR A 104 -17.10 5.15 -1.99
CA TYR A 104 -16.93 3.81 -1.44
C TYR A 104 -16.05 3.83 -0.19
N ARG A 105 -14.90 4.51 -0.22
CA ARG A 105 -14.03 4.67 0.95
C ARG A 105 -14.72 5.42 2.08
N ALA A 106 -15.40 6.52 1.77
CA ALA A 106 -16.06 7.35 2.77
C ALA A 106 -17.22 6.64 3.48
N LEU A 107 -17.91 5.72 2.81
CA LEU A 107 -19.12 5.08 3.37
C LEU A 107 -18.90 3.62 3.78
N PHE A 108 -17.99 2.89 3.15
CA PHE A 108 -17.69 1.50 3.53
C PHE A 108 -16.42 1.35 4.35
N LEU A 109 -15.39 2.18 4.14
CA LEU A 109 -14.18 2.09 4.97
C LEU A 109 -14.26 2.96 6.21
N ALA A 110 -14.88 4.14 6.14
CA ALA A 110 -14.99 5.02 7.31
C ALA A 110 -15.94 4.47 8.39
N ASP A 111 -17.05 3.83 7.99
CA ASP A 111 -17.94 3.13 8.94
C ASP A 111 -17.23 1.93 9.60
N ASN A 112 -16.25 1.32 8.92
CA ASN A 112 -15.41 0.24 9.44
C ASN A 112 -14.24 0.76 10.32
N VAL A 113 -13.95 2.06 10.38
CA VAL A 113 -12.88 2.57 11.26
C VAL A 113 -13.19 2.26 12.72
N LYS A 114 -14.46 2.30 13.11
CA LYS A 114 -14.89 1.95 14.47
C LYS A 114 -14.71 0.46 14.75
N GLU A 115 -15.17 -0.41 13.85
CA GLU A 115 -15.02 -1.87 13.97
C GLU A 115 -13.55 -2.28 13.95
N TRP A 116 -12.76 -1.71 13.03
CA TRP A 116 -11.31 -1.85 12.97
C TRP A 116 -10.64 -1.40 14.28
N TRP A 117 -11.05 -0.26 14.86
CA TRP A 117 -10.51 0.23 16.13
C TRP A 117 -10.88 -0.68 17.31
N GLU A 118 -12.10 -1.23 17.33
CA GLU A 118 -12.53 -2.23 18.31
C GLU A 118 -11.71 -3.52 18.20
N GLU A 119 -11.39 -3.95 16.98
CA GLU A 119 -10.55 -5.12 16.72
C GLU A 119 -9.09 -4.87 17.16
N VAL A 120 -8.53 -3.68 16.87
CA VAL A 120 -7.21 -3.26 17.34
C VAL A 120 -7.14 -3.26 18.87
N ASN A 121 -8.17 -2.74 19.55
CA ASN A 121 -8.23 -2.75 21.02
C ASN A 121 -8.34 -4.19 21.56
N THR A 122 -9.13 -5.04 20.92
CA THR A 122 -9.24 -6.46 21.28
C THR A 122 -7.88 -7.17 21.19
N LEU A 123 -7.13 -6.91 20.11
CA LEU A 123 -5.78 -7.46 19.94
C LEU A 123 -4.81 -6.92 20.99
N ARG A 124 -4.87 -5.61 21.27
CA ARG A 124 -4.08 -4.98 22.34
C ARG A 124 -4.34 -5.62 23.70
N GLU A 125 -5.61 -5.89 24.03
CA GLU A 125 -5.98 -6.58 25.27
C GLU A 125 -5.43 -8.00 25.32
N LYS A 126 -5.52 -8.75 24.22
CA LYS A 126 -4.94 -10.10 24.12
C LYS A 126 -3.42 -10.08 24.33
N ILE A 127 -2.72 -9.14 23.69
CA ILE A 127 -1.27 -8.96 23.86
C ILE A 127 -0.94 -8.60 25.31
N ASN A 128 -1.66 -7.65 25.91
CA ASN A 128 -1.46 -7.27 27.30
C ASN A 128 -1.71 -8.45 28.25
N ASN A 129 -2.73 -9.28 27.98
CA ASN A 129 -3.00 -10.47 28.76
C ASN A 129 -1.84 -11.47 28.67
N LEU A 130 -1.33 -11.75 27.46
CA LEU A 130 -0.18 -12.62 27.27
C LEU A 130 1.10 -12.09 27.92
N ASN A 131 1.33 -10.78 27.88
CA ASN A 131 2.48 -10.16 28.54
C ASN A 131 2.40 -10.28 30.08
N ASN A 132 1.20 -10.15 30.65
CA ASN A 132 0.99 -10.26 32.09
C ASN A 132 0.88 -11.72 32.57
N ASN A 133 0.41 -12.62 31.71
CA ASN A 133 0.25 -14.05 31.98
C ASN A 133 0.99 -14.86 30.90
N PRO A 134 2.33 -14.85 30.91
CA PRO A 134 3.07 -15.64 29.94
C PRO A 134 2.72 -17.13 30.10
N PRO A 135 2.50 -17.87 29.01
CA PRO A 135 2.22 -19.30 29.07
C PRO A 135 3.31 -20.03 29.86
N LYS A 136 2.90 -20.85 30.84
CA LYS A 136 3.83 -21.57 31.73
C LYS A 136 4.64 -22.66 31.01
N GLU A 137 4.12 -23.16 29.89
CA GLU A 137 4.78 -24.13 29.02
C GLU A 137 4.63 -23.71 27.55
N MET A 138 5.74 -23.62 26.82
CA MET A 138 5.73 -23.48 25.37
C MET A 138 5.49 -24.85 24.73
N LEU A 139 4.32 -25.07 24.14
CA LEU A 139 3.98 -26.30 23.41
C LEU A 139 4.75 -26.45 22.09
N TYR A 140 5.36 -25.38 21.58
CA TYR A 140 6.10 -25.39 20.32
C TYR A 140 7.50 -24.83 20.51
N ARG A 141 8.52 -25.66 20.28
CA ARG A 141 9.83 -25.15 19.84
C ARG A 141 9.70 -24.83 18.36
N LEU A 142 9.65 -23.55 18.02
CA LEU A 142 9.89 -23.11 16.65
C LEU A 142 11.35 -23.47 16.30
N ALA A 143 11.55 -24.64 15.68
CA ALA A 143 12.85 -25.00 15.15
C ALA A 143 13.22 -23.98 14.06
N GLY A 144 14.31 -23.24 14.27
CA GLY A 144 14.83 -22.24 13.32
C GLY A 144 14.83 -20.80 13.83
N ILE A 145 14.08 -20.46 14.88
CA ILE A 145 14.25 -19.17 15.58
C ILE A 145 15.21 -19.41 16.74
N ASP A 146 16.47 -19.08 16.52
CA ASP A 146 17.48 -19.02 17.56
C ASP A 146 17.23 -17.74 18.39
N PRO A 147 16.84 -17.82 19.68
CA PRO A 147 16.58 -16.65 20.52
C PRO A 147 17.81 -15.74 20.69
N THR A 148 19.00 -16.27 20.44
CA THR A 148 20.26 -15.51 20.44
C THR A 148 20.52 -14.80 19.12
N LYS A 149 19.82 -15.18 18.05
CA LYS A 149 19.85 -14.49 16.76
C LYS A 149 18.70 -13.50 16.67
N LYS A 150 19.07 -12.23 16.67
CA LYS A 150 18.16 -11.11 16.42
C LYS A 150 17.40 -11.36 15.12
N ILE A 151 16.07 -11.42 15.18
CA ILE A 151 15.21 -11.39 13.98
C ILE A 151 15.56 -10.10 13.24
N CYS A 152 16.19 -10.20 12.07
CA CYS A 152 16.51 -9.04 11.25
C CYS A 152 15.22 -8.52 10.61
N SER A 153 14.48 -7.69 11.34
CA SER A 153 13.51 -6.78 10.77
C SER A 153 14.31 -5.61 10.22
N GLN A 154 14.53 -5.58 8.91
CA GLN A 154 15.19 -4.46 8.28
C GLN A 154 14.32 -3.20 8.50
N LEU A 155 14.75 -2.32 9.41
CA LEU A 155 14.02 -1.11 9.83
C LEU A 155 14.19 0.07 8.86
N PHE A 156 14.88 -0.12 7.73
CA PHE A 156 15.15 0.93 6.75
C PHE A 156 14.72 0.48 5.37
N THR A 157 14.19 1.42 4.60
CA THR A 157 13.74 1.19 3.23
C THR A 157 14.92 1.16 2.26
N ASP A 158 14.78 0.53 1.10
CA ASP A 158 15.78 0.61 0.01
C ASP A 158 16.13 2.07 -0.36
N ARG A 159 15.19 2.99 -0.12
CA ARG A 159 15.40 4.43 -0.28
C ARG A 159 16.44 4.98 0.71
N ASP A 160 16.33 4.60 1.97
CA ASP A 160 17.25 5.05 3.02
C ASP A 160 18.66 4.52 2.76
N VAL A 161 18.77 3.27 2.28
CA VAL A 161 20.04 2.66 1.87
C VAL A 161 20.67 3.42 0.70
N ARG A 162 19.91 3.76 -0.34
CA ARG A 162 20.41 4.53 -1.49
C ARG A 162 20.94 5.90 -1.09
N LEU A 163 20.17 6.64 -0.29
CA LEU A 163 20.59 7.96 0.20
C LEU A 163 21.85 7.88 1.06
N PHE A 164 21.97 6.83 1.88
CA PHE A 164 23.18 6.59 2.67
C PHE A 164 24.39 6.27 1.79
N ILE A 165 24.26 5.41 0.77
CA ILE A 165 25.34 5.12 -0.19
C ILE A 165 25.78 6.39 -0.92
N GLU A 166 24.83 7.23 -1.35
CA GLU A 166 25.13 8.52 -1.97
C GLU A 166 25.89 9.46 -1.01
N ALA A 167 25.47 9.51 0.26
CA ALA A 167 26.14 10.32 1.28
C ALA A 167 27.57 9.85 1.57
N VAL A 168 27.80 8.53 1.65
CA VAL A 168 29.15 7.97 1.84
C VAL A 168 30.07 8.32 0.67
N LYS A 169 29.57 8.32 -0.57
CA LYS A 169 30.34 8.73 -1.76
C LYS A 169 30.79 10.20 -1.73
N LEU A 170 30.13 11.05 -0.93
CA LEU A 170 30.50 12.46 -0.76
C LEU A 170 31.62 12.66 0.26
N LEU A 171 31.96 11.64 1.06
CA LEU A 171 33.12 11.69 1.95
C LEU A 171 34.39 11.71 1.09
N LYS A 172 35.23 12.73 1.26
CA LYS A 172 36.46 12.92 0.45
C LYS A 172 37.72 12.42 1.15
N SER A 173 37.67 12.23 2.45
CA SER A 173 38.84 11.93 3.29
C SER A 173 38.95 10.44 3.60
N HIS A 174 40.15 9.87 3.39
CA HIS A 174 40.45 8.50 3.81
C HIS A 174 40.22 8.29 5.32
N LYS A 175 40.55 9.30 6.12
CA LYS A 175 40.36 9.28 7.58
C LYS A 175 38.90 9.16 8.00
N ASP A 176 37.98 9.74 7.23
CA ASP A 176 36.54 9.68 7.56
C ASP A 176 35.94 8.32 7.18
N HIS A 177 36.47 7.67 6.14
CA HIS A 177 36.13 6.28 5.83
C HIS A 177 36.62 5.31 6.91
N GLU A 178 37.85 5.50 7.42
CA GLU A 178 38.36 4.71 8.56
C GLU A 178 37.50 4.88 9.81
N LYS A 179 37.11 6.12 10.13
CA LYS A 179 36.20 6.39 11.26
C LYS A 179 34.83 5.75 11.06
N LEU A 180 34.27 5.79 9.85
CA LEU A 180 32.99 5.14 9.54
C LEU A 180 33.09 3.62 9.75
N ILE A 181 34.18 3.00 9.29
CA ILE A 181 34.44 1.56 9.53
C ILE A 181 34.53 1.30 11.03
N ASN A 182 35.25 2.12 11.79
CA ASN A 182 35.34 1.98 13.24
C ASN A 182 33.97 2.10 13.91
N VAL A 183 33.11 3.04 13.50
CA VAL A 183 31.73 3.15 14.02
C VAL A 183 30.94 1.87 13.77
N VAL A 184 31.07 1.27 12.58
CA VAL A 184 30.40 0.00 12.24
C VAL A 184 30.95 -1.15 13.07
N VAL A 185 32.27 -1.27 13.21
CA VAL A 185 32.94 -2.33 13.97
C VAL A 185 32.67 -2.21 15.47
N GLU A 186 32.66 -1.01 16.03
CA GLU A 186 32.32 -0.76 17.44
C GLU A 186 30.86 -1.13 17.73
N SER A 187 29.96 -0.81 16.80
CA SER A 187 28.52 -1.10 16.95
C SER A 187 28.16 -2.55 16.62
N GLN A 188 28.96 -3.22 15.80
CA GLN A 188 28.72 -4.58 15.32
C GLN A 188 30.03 -5.35 15.08
N PRO A 189 30.70 -5.80 16.15
CA PRO A 189 32.03 -6.41 16.08
C PRO A 189 32.10 -7.68 15.24
N GLU A 190 30.99 -8.40 15.06
CA GLU A 190 30.95 -9.62 14.24
C GLU A 190 31.18 -9.38 12.73
N LEU A 191 31.11 -8.12 12.27
CA LEU A 191 31.42 -7.73 10.90
C LEU A 191 32.88 -7.32 10.70
N ALA A 192 33.69 -7.34 11.77
CA ALA A 192 35.12 -7.04 11.69
C ALA A 192 35.85 -8.18 10.94
N THR A 193 36.18 -7.96 9.67
CA THR A 193 37.03 -8.86 8.89
C THR A 193 38.50 -8.43 8.98
N GLU A 194 39.43 -9.37 9.13
CA GLU A 194 40.89 -9.14 9.17
C GLU A 194 41.50 -8.63 7.84
N SER A 195 40.67 -8.34 6.84
CA SER A 195 41.10 -8.02 5.48
C SER A 195 41.25 -6.52 5.24
N ARG A 196 42.30 -6.15 4.50
CA ARG A 196 42.64 -4.76 4.12
C ARG A 196 41.57 -4.04 3.28
N ASN A 197 40.60 -4.78 2.73
CA ASN A 197 39.41 -4.28 2.06
C ASN A 197 38.19 -4.78 2.82
N VAL A 198 37.53 -3.90 3.58
CA VAL A 198 36.29 -4.22 4.29
C VAL A 198 35.12 -3.98 3.34
N ASP A 199 34.60 -5.06 2.75
CA ASP A 199 33.34 -4.99 1.98
C ASP A 199 32.18 -5.16 2.96
N ILE A 200 31.54 -4.03 3.32
CA ILE A 200 30.43 -4.02 4.28
C ILE A 200 29.13 -4.18 3.51
N ASP A 201 28.54 -5.36 3.61
CA ASP A 201 27.18 -5.61 3.14
C ASP A 201 26.18 -4.84 4.02
N ILE A 202 25.63 -3.75 3.48
CA ILE A 202 24.69 -2.86 4.19
C ILE A 202 23.45 -3.63 4.66
N TYR A 203 23.04 -4.68 3.93
CA TYR A 203 21.87 -5.49 4.27
C TYR A 203 22.11 -6.40 5.48
N LYS A 204 23.35 -6.52 5.95
CA LYS A 204 23.72 -7.25 7.17
C LYS A 204 23.90 -6.35 8.39
N LEU A 205 23.78 -5.04 8.22
CA LEU A 205 23.86 -4.10 9.34
C LEU A 205 22.58 -4.17 10.19
N ASN A 206 22.77 -4.27 11.50
CA ASN A 206 21.65 -4.15 12.43
C ASN A 206 21.14 -2.69 12.49
N PRO A 207 19.91 -2.45 12.97
CA PRO A 207 19.34 -1.10 12.98
C PRO A 207 20.12 -0.03 13.75
N ALA A 208 20.68 -0.38 14.90
CA ALA A 208 21.45 0.57 15.68
C ALA A 208 22.74 0.98 14.96
N THR A 209 23.42 0.01 14.35
CA THR A 209 24.65 0.22 13.58
C THR A 209 24.43 1.10 12.37
N PHE A 210 23.36 0.86 11.60
CA PHE A 210 23.03 1.69 10.45
C PHE A 210 22.71 3.14 10.85
N VAL A 211 21.97 3.34 11.94
CA VAL A 211 21.67 4.68 12.46
C VAL A 211 22.96 5.39 12.88
N ALA A 212 23.83 4.73 13.65
CA ALA A 212 25.11 5.29 14.08
C ALA A 212 26.00 5.68 12.89
N ALA A 213 26.11 4.77 11.90
CA ALA A 213 26.86 5.02 10.67
C ALA A 213 26.28 6.20 9.88
N ARG A 214 24.95 6.25 9.69
CA ARG A 214 24.27 7.33 8.99
C ARG A 214 24.45 8.68 9.69
N ASP A 215 24.32 8.70 11.01
CA ASP A 215 24.42 9.94 11.79
C ASP A 215 25.87 10.44 11.80
N PHE A 216 26.87 9.56 11.84
CA PHE A 216 28.28 9.91 11.63
C PHE A 216 28.52 10.57 10.25
N VAL A 217 28.03 9.94 9.18
CA VAL A 217 28.18 10.49 7.81
C VAL A 217 27.49 11.85 7.70
N ARG A 218 26.28 11.99 8.28
CA ARG A 218 25.55 13.26 8.29
C ARG A 218 26.34 14.36 8.99
N ASN A 219 26.82 14.12 10.20
CA ASN A 219 27.56 15.11 10.98
C ASN A 219 28.86 15.51 10.25
N THR A 220 29.55 14.54 9.65
CA THR A 220 30.79 14.79 8.90
C THR A 220 30.54 15.66 7.66
N LEU A 221 29.45 15.41 6.94
CA LEU A 221 29.06 16.24 5.78
C LEU A 221 28.63 17.65 6.21
N GLU A 222 27.89 17.77 7.32
CA GLU A 222 27.48 19.06 7.89
C GLU A 222 28.69 19.91 8.31
N GLU A 223 29.69 19.32 8.97
CA GLU A 223 30.96 19.98 9.32
C GLU A 223 31.75 20.43 8.07
N ALA A 224 31.66 19.68 6.97
CA ALA A 224 32.26 20.02 5.69
C ALA A 224 31.43 21.03 4.88
N GLY A 225 30.27 21.48 5.37
CA GLY A 225 29.35 22.37 4.67
C GLY A 225 28.64 21.73 3.47
N ILE A 226 28.62 20.40 3.40
CA ILE A 226 27.98 19.63 2.34
C ILE A 226 26.61 19.15 2.85
N PRO A 227 25.50 19.50 2.18
CA PRO A 227 24.18 19.03 2.61
C PRO A 227 24.03 17.52 2.37
N TYR A 228 23.42 16.83 3.34
CA TYR A 228 23.05 15.42 3.16
C TYR A 228 22.07 15.26 1.98
N PRO A 229 22.22 14.23 1.12
CA PRO A 229 21.34 14.00 -0.01
C PRO A 229 19.85 14.05 0.39
N LYS A 230 19.08 14.91 -0.30
CA LYS A 230 17.66 15.11 -0.05
C LYS A 230 16.83 14.33 -1.06
N LYS A 231 15.59 14.04 -0.66
CA LYS A 231 14.56 13.48 -1.54
C LYS A 231 14.34 14.44 -2.71
N TRP A 232 14.36 13.96 -3.94
CA TRP A 232 13.74 14.65 -5.07
C TRP A 232 12.25 14.78 -4.73
N THR A 233 11.75 16.02 -4.72
CA THR A 233 10.32 16.35 -4.62
C THR A 233 9.61 15.95 -5.89
#